data_AF-A0AA96L2A7-F1
#
_entry.id   AF-A0AA96L2A7-F1
#
_cell.length_a   1.000
_cell.length_b   1.000
_cell.length_c   1.000
_cell.angle_alpha   90.00
_cell.angle_beta   90.00
_cell.angle_gamma   90.00
#
_symmetry.space_group_name_H-M   'P 1'
#
loop_
_entity.id
_entity.type
_entity.pdbx_description
1 polymer ?
#
loop_
_entity_poly.entity_id
_entity_poly.type
_entity_poly.pdbx_seq_one_letter_code
_entity_poly.pdbx_strand_id
1 'polypeptide(L)'
;MNIKIAVCVASLFLSSLSIAKTYDWTPYLKGIQDNCETPDLDKSIPTNLKPSVIKMENHRKLDDGTYVGKKVFTLKNAILFGYPLTKILMDSNGYQGETLFYFADTKFMALRNQFYADTNKGKLYASEKRKILDPDSIAGEHSANGIGYSSGSVGLNFNEKTKSISCGWSAG
;
A
#
# COMPACT_ATOMS: atom_id res chain seq x y z
N MET A 1 61.75 -21.54 36.72
CA MET A 1 61.05 -20.26 36.48
C MET A 1 59.75 -20.61 35.74
N ASN A 2 58.61 -20.62 36.44
CA ASN A 2 57.34 -21.11 35.90
C ASN A 2 56.50 -19.92 35.40
N ILE A 3 56.27 -19.84 34.09
CA ILE A 3 55.37 -18.87 33.47
C ILE A 3 53.97 -19.49 33.42
N LYS A 4 53.02 -18.93 34.18
CA LYS A 4 51.60 -19.26 34.06
C LYS A 4 51.04 -18.50 32.86
N ILE A 5 50.62 -19.23 31.82
CA ILE A 5 49.87 -18.67 30.70
C ILE A 5 48.41 -18.56 31.13
N ALA A 6 47.92 -17.33 31.27
CA ALA A 6 46.51 -17.05 31.46
C ALA A 6 45.82 -17.08 30.09
N VAL A 7 44.93 -18.06 29.89
CA VAL A 7 44.06 -18.13 28.71
C VAL A 7 42.85 -17.24 28.97
N CYS A 8 42.80 -16.06 28.36
CA CYS A 8 41.60 -15.25 28.28
C CYS A 8 40.64 -15.89 27.27
N VAL A 9 39.59 -16.55 27.76
CA VAL A 9 38.47 -16.99 26.93
C VAL A 9 37.64 -15.77 26.58
N ALA A 10 37.80 -15.27 25.34
CA ALA A 10 36.93 -14.24 24.80
C ALA A 10 35.56 -14.85 24.49
N SER A 11 34.61 -14.72 25.43
CA SER A 11 33.21 -15.09 25.22
C SER A 11 32.58 -14.15 24.19
N LEU A 12 32.56 -14.57 22.92
CA LEU A 12 31.76 -13.94 21.88
C LEU A 12 30.28 -14.16 22.21
N PHE A 13 29.66 -13.15 22.81
CA PHE A 13 28.20 -13.05 22.86
C PHE A 13 27.69 -12.86 21.42
N LEU A 14 27.41 -13.96 20.73
CA LEU A 14 26.59 -13.92 19.52
C LEU A 14 25.17 -13.55 19.94
N SER A 15 24.89 -12.26 19.99
CA SER A 15 23.52 -11.75 20.03
C SER A 15 22.79 -12.33 18.82
N SER A 16 21.95 -13.33 19.03
CA SER A 16 21.08 -13.86 17.98
C SER A 16 20.22 -12.71 17.48
N LEU A 17 20.53 -12.19 16.30
CA LEU A 17 19.68 -11.25 15.58
C LEU A 17 18.36 -11.96 15.30
N SER A 18 17.39 -11.77 16.21
CA SER A 18 16.00 -12.12 15.97
C SER A 18 15.55 -11.31 14.76
N ILE A 19 15.53 -11.95 13.59
CA ILE A 19 14.90 -11.36 12.40
C ILE A 19 13.42 -11.21 12.76
N ALA A 20 12.98 -9.98 12.94
CA ALA A 20 11.59 -9.69 13.26
C ALA A 20 10.71 -10.27 12.14
N LYS A 21 9.73 -11.10 12.51
CA LYS A 21 8.81 -11.71 11.56
C LYS A 21 8.18 -10.64 10.67
N THR A 22 8.38 -10.78 9.36
CA THR A 22 7.81 -9.92 8.33
C THR A 22 6.45 -10.45 7.89
N TYR A 23 5.51 -9.55 7.64
CA TYR A 23 4.17 -9.86 7.17
C TYR A 23 4.00 -9.32 5.76
N ASP A 24 3.93 -10.23 4.78
CA ASP A 24 3.81 -9.86 3.38
C ASP A 24 2.35 -9.69 2.96
N TRP A 25 1.97 -8.44 2.68
CA TRP A 25 0.63 -8.08 2.21
C TRP A 25 0.46 -8.29 0.70
N THR A 26 1.55 -8.58 -0.04
CA THR A 26 1.54 -8.73 -1.49
C THR A 26 0.50 -9.72 -2.01
N PRO A 27 0.36 -10.95 -1.46
CA PRO A 27 -0.61 -11.90 -1.99
C PRO A 27 -2.06 -11.42 -1.83
N TYR A 28 -2.34 -10.66 -0.77
CA TYR A 28 -3.68 -10.16 -0.47
C TYR A 28 -4.00 -8.89 -1.25
N LEU A 29 -3.01 -8.04 -1.51
CA LEU A 29 -3.16 -6.78 -2.21
C LEU A 29 -2.62 -6.84 -3.65
N LYS A 30 -2.47 -8.03 -4.24
CA LYS A 30 -1.86 -8.17 -5.57
C LYS A 30 -2.61 -7.37 -6.64
N GLY A 31 -3.95 -7.35 -6.56
CA GLY A 31 -4.82 -6.64 -7.48
C GLY A 31 -4.55 -5.14 -7.58
N ILE A 32 -3.85 -4.52 -6.63
CA ILE A 32 -3.56 -3.08 -6.74
C ILE A 32 -2.59 -2.75 -7.89
N GLN A 33 -1.77 -3.71 -8.32
CA GLN A 33 -0.93 -3.58 -9.52
C GLN A 33 -1.77 -3.60 -10.80
N ASP A 34 -2.87 -4.34 -10.76
CA ASP A 34 -3.73 -4.64 -11.89
C ASP A 34 -5.03 -3.82 -11.75
N ASN A 35 -5.02 -2.60 -12.30
CA ASN A 35 -6.20 -1.72 -12.30
C ASN A 35 -6.65 -1.27 -10.90
N CYS A 36 -5.72 -1.14 -9.94
CA CYS A 36 -6.02 -0.68 -8.57
C CYS A 36 -7.14 -1.47 -7.88
N GLU A 37 -7.26 -2.76 -8.17
CA GLU A 37 -8.25 -3.63 -7.54
C GLU A 37 -7.88 -3.83 -6.06
N THR A 38 -8.62 -3.15 -5.18
CA THR A 38 -8.45 -3.29 -3.74
C THR A 38 -9.48 -4.28 -3.20
N PRO A 39 -9.05 -5.30 -2.43
CA PRO A 39 -10.00 -6.17 -1.74
C PRO A 39 -10.77 -5.35 -0.70
N ASP A 40 -11.93 -5.87 -0.30
CA ASP A 40 -12.74 -5.29 0.77
C ASP A 40 -12.03 -5.46 2.13
N LEU A 41 -11.10 -4.53 2.39
CA LEU A 41 -10.35 -4.35 3.64
C LEU A 41 -11.28 -4.05 4.83
N ASP A 42 -12.55 -3.73 4.56
CA ASP A 42 -13.56 -3.51 5.59
C ASP A 42 -14.16 -4.79 6.15
N LYS A 43 -14.27 -5.83 5.32
CA LYS A 43 -14.90 -7.10 5.72
C LYS A 43 -13.99 -8.03 6.51
N SER A 44 -12.74 -8.24 6.10
CA SER A 44 -11.81 -9.06 6.89
C SER A 44 -10.34 -8.97 6.46
N ILE A 45 -9.45 -8.74 7.43
CA ILE A 45 -8.01 -8.93 7.26
C ILE A 45 -7.68 -10.42 7.48
N PRO A 46 -6.92 -11.07 6.57
CA PRO A 46 -6.45 -12.45 6.74
C PRO A 46 -5.74 -12.68 8.07
N THR A 47 -6.00 -13.82 8.72
CA THR A 47 -5.46 -14.15 10.06
C THR A 47 -3.94 -14.08 10.13
N ASN A 48 -3.24 -14.44 9.06
CA ASN A 48 -1.78 -14.36 8.96
C ASN A 48 -1.25 -12.91 8.93
N LEU A 49 -2.08 -11.92 8.52
CA LEU A 49 -1.71 -10.50 8.46
C LEU A 49 -2.11 -9.72 9.70
N LYS A 50 -3.13 -10.18 10.46
CA LYS A 50 -3.61 -9.51 11.69
C LYS A 50 -2.50 -9.11 12.66
N PRO A 51 -1.46 -9.93 12.93
CA PRO A 51 -0.41 -9.53 13.89
C PRO A 51 0.45 -8.34 13.44
N SER A 52 0.41 -7.98 12.16
CA SER A 52 1.07 -6.77 11.65
C SER A 52 0.28 -5.49 11.94
N VAL A 53 -1.03 -5.58 12.20
CA VAL A 53 -1.88 -4.41 12.48
C VAL A 53 -1.74 -4.02 13.95
N ILE A 54 -1.11 -2.89 14.21
CA ILE A 54 -0.92 -2.39 15.59
C ILE A 54 -2.02 -1.44 16.04
N LYS A 55 -2.69 -0.79 15.09
CA LYS A 55 -3.80 0.13 15.38
C LYS A 55 -4.77 0.14 14.22
N MET A 56 -6.06 0.13 14.54
CA MET A 56 -7.15 0.34 13.61
C MET A 56 -8.01 1.49 14.11
N GLU A 57 -8.24 2.50 13.27
CA GLU A 57 -9.09 3.65 13.57
C GLU A 57 -10.22 3.71 12.53
N ASN A 58 -11.47 3.81 13.01
CA ASN A 58 -12.65 4.00 12.16
C ASN A 58 -13.25 5.38 12.47
N HIS A 59 -13.47 6.21 11.46
CA HIS A 59 -13.93 7.59 11.65
C HIS A 59 -15.44 7.78 11.50
N ARG A 60 -16.15 6.99 10.67
CA ARG A 60 -17.61 6.90 10.66
C ARG A 60 -18.09 5.74 9.78
N LYS A 61 -19.18 5.09 10.19
CA LYS A 61 -19.91 4.08 9.41
C LYS A 61 -21.34 4.60 9.24
N LEU A 62 -21.91 4.48 8.04
CA LEU A 62 -23.32 4.77 7.82
C LEU A 62 -24.20 3.60 8.32
N ASP A 63 -25.48 3.86 8.55
CA ASP A 63 -26.44 2.89 9.08
C ASP A 63 -26.68 1.71 8.13
N ASP A 64 -26.51 1.91 6.82
CA ASP A 64 -26.62 0.89 5.76
C ASP A 64 -25.39 -0.03 5.66
N GLY A 65 -24.38 0.19 6.51
CA GLY A 65 -23.13 -0.55 6.49
C GLY A 65 -22.05 0.05 5.60
N THR A 66 -22.38 1.06 4.80
CA THR A 66 -21.45 1.75 3.90
C THR A 66 -20.44 2.55 4.72
N TYR A 67 -19.16 2.42 4.39
CA TYR A 67 -18.12 3.19 5.04
C TYR A 67 -18.02 4.58 4.41
N VAL A 68 -18.26 5.61 5.23
CA VAL A 68 -18.08 7.02 4.87
C VAL A 68 -17.15 7.65 5.88
N GLY A 69 -15.98 8.06 5.42
CA GLY A 69 -14.90 8.61 6.22
C GLY A 69 -13.62 7.79 6.05
N LYS A 70 -12.72 7.93 7.04
CA LYS A 70 -11.36 7.39 6.99
C LYS A 70 -11.17 6.16 7.83
N LYS A 71 -10.72 5.05 7.27
CA LYS A 71 -10.25 3.89 8.02
C LYS A 71 -8.75 3.80 7.93
N VAL A 72 -8.08 3.71 9.08
CA VAL A 72 -6.61 3.74 9.14
C VAL A 72 -6.10 2.47 9.80
N PHE A 73 -5.26 1.73 9.09
CA PHE A 73 -4.48 0.62 9.62
C PHE A 73 -3.03 1.07 9.77
N THR A 74 -2.53 1.10 11.00
CA THR A 74 -1.10 1.29 11.26
C THR A 74 -0.45 -0.08 11.36
N LEU A 75 0.68 -0.27 10.67
CA LEU A 75 1.31 -1.58 10.49
C LEU A 75 2.72 -1.63 11.09
N LYS A 76 3.12 -2.80 11.59
CA LYS A 76 4.49 -3.15 12.00
C LYS A 76 5.01 -4.32 11.20
N ASN A 77 6.30 -4.28 10.85
CA ASN A 77 7.00 -5.33 10.12
C ASN A 77 6.24 -5.80 8.86
N ALA A 78 5.47 -4.91 8.24
CA ALA A 78 4.70 -5.23 7.04
C ALA A 78 5.51 -4.87 5.80
N ILE A 79 5.35 -5.66 4.74
CA ILE A 79 5.85 -5.34 3.41
C ILE A 79 4.73 -5.46 2.39
N LEU A 80 4.91 -4.74 1.29
CA LEU A 80 4.06 -4.80 0.11
C LEU A 80 4.95 -4.67 -1.13
N PHE A 81 4.88 -5.67 -2.01
CA PHE A 81 5.77 -5.88 -3.16
C PHE A 81 7.26 -5.84 -2.78
N GLY A 82 7.61 -6.35 -1.59
CA GLY A 82 8.97 -6.34 -1.07
C GLY A 82 9.42 -5.03 -0.42
N TYR A 83 8.56 -3.99 -0.38
CA TYR A 83 8.90 -2.70 0.21
C TYR A 83 8.22 -2.51 1.57
N PRO A 84 8.89 -1.91 2.58
CA PRO A 84 8.32 -1.72 3.90
C PRO A 84 7.05 -0.85 3.89
N LEU A 85 5.94 -1.44 4.33
CA LEU A 85 4.63 -0.80 4.42
C LEU A 85 4.35 -0.40 5.88
N THR A 86 3.88 0.83 6.07
CA THR A 86 3.68 1.41 7.42
C THR A 86 2.22 1.72 7.73
N LYS A 87 1.41 2.02 6.71
CA LYS A 87 0.02 2.41 6.90
C LYS A 87 -0.81 2.12 5.65
N ILE A 88 -2.04 1.68 5.87
CA ILE A 88 -3.09 1.63 4.86
C ILE A 88 -4.20 2.58 5.30
N LEU A 89 -4.62 3.49 4.43
CA LEU A 89 -5.74 4.40 4.66
C LEU A 89 -6.80 4.15 3.60
N MET A 90 -8.04 3.98 4.02
CA MET A 90 -9.21 4.00 3.13
C MET A 90 -9.98 5.27 3.43
N ASP A 91 -10.27 6.08 2.42
CA ASP A 91 -11.15 7.24 2.51
C ASP A 91 -12.30 7.06 1.53
N SER A 92 -13.52 7.34 1.96
CA SER A 92 -14.71 7.18 1.14
C SER A 92 -15.73 8.23 1.54
N ASN A 93 -16.43 8.81 0.57
CA ASN A 93 -17.63 9.61 0.84
C ASN A 93 -18.93 8.87 0.47
N GLY A 94 -18.84 7.56 0.16
CA GLY A 94 -19.96 6.71 -0.25
C GLY A 94 -20.15 6.62 -1.77
N TYR A 95 -19.71 7.64 -2.51
CA TYR A 95 -19.82 7.68 -3.98
C TYR A 95 -18.45 7.58 -4.66
N GLN A 96 -17.41 8.06 -3.99
CA GLN A 96 -16.03 8.00 -4.42
C GLN A 96 -15.15 7.72 -3.20
N GLY A 97 -14.00 7.13 -3.45
CA GLY A 97 -13.04 6.85 -2.42
C GLY A 97 -11.63 6.66 -2.96
N GLU A 98 -10.70 6.56 -2.02
CA GLU A 98 -9.32 6.20 -2.31
C GLU A 98 -8.75 5.29 -1.23
N THR A 99 -7.89 4.38 -1.65
CA THR A 99 -7.04 3.60 -0.75
C THR A 99 -5.59 4.04 -0.92
N LEU A 100 -4.94 4.47 0.15
CA LEU A 100 -3.54 4.87 0.17
C LEU A 100 -2.69 3.86 0.93
N PHE A 101 -1.59 3.45 0.31
CA PHE A 101 -0.56 2.58 0.85
C PHE A 101 0.69 3.41 1.13
N TYR A 102 1.06 3.58 2.39
CA TYR A 102 2.20 4.40 2.81
C TYR A 102 3.41 3.53 3.14
N PHE A 103 4.54 3.84 2.51
CA PHE A 103 5.80 3.15 2.64
C PHE A 103 6.78 3.89 3.57
N ALA A 104 7.74 3.16 4.13
CA ALA A 104 8.73 3.75 5.04
C ALA A 104 9.72 4.69 4.31
N ASP A 105 10.07 4.36 3.07
CA ASP A 105 11.02 5.09 2.23
C ASP A 105 10.48 5.29 0.81
N THR A 106 11.27 5.90 -0.07
CA THR A 106 10.90 6.21 -1.46
C THR A 106 11.29 5.11 -2.46
N LYS A 107 11.88 4.00 -2.02
CA LYS A 107 12.32 2.93 -2.93
C LYS A 107 11.16 2.23 -3.62
N PHE A 108 9.96 2.24 -3.02
CA PHE A 108 8.74 1.72 -3.65
C PHE A 108 8.43 2.39 -5.01
N MET A 109 8.97 3.59 -5.26
CA MET A 109 8.81 4.28 -6.54
C MET A 109 9.37 3.48 -7.74
N ALA A 110 10.21 2.47 -7.49
CA ALA A 110 10.68 1.51 -8.49
C ALA A 110 9.56 0.60 -9.02
N LEU A 111 8.44 0.48 -8.30
CA LEU A 111 7.28 -0.33 -8.71
C LEU A 111 6.45 0.32 -9.82
N ARG A 112 6.69 1.58 -10.19
CA ARG A 112 5.82 2.34 -11.12
C ARG A 112 5.55 1.64 -12.45
N ASN A 113 6.51 0.89 -12.99
CA ASN A 113 6.35 0.16 -14.25
C ASN A 113 5.57 -1.16 -14.12
N GLN A 114 5.22 -1.57 -12.89
CA GLN A 114 4.46 -2.79 -12.62
C GLN A 114 2.98 -2.50 -12.34
N PHE A 115 2.60 -1.23 -12.23
CA PHE A 115 1.23 -0.84 -11.96
C PHE A 115 0.61 -0.21 -13.20
N TYR A 116 -0.61 -0.57 -13.54
CA TYR A 116 -1.33 0.00 -14.67
C TYR A 116 -2.83 0.15 -14.38
N ALA A 117 -3.47 1.01 -15.17
CA ALA A 117 -4.93 1.06 -15.31
C ALA A 117 -5.32 0.57 -16.71
N ASP A 118 -6.40 -0.21 -16.81
CA ASP A 118 -6.96 -0.59 -18.10
C ASP A 118 -7.80 0.57 -18.66
N THR A 119 -7.59 0.90 -19.94
CA THR A 119 -8.32 1.96 -20.65
C THR A 119 -8.85 1.42 -21.97
N ASN A 120 -9.78 2.13 -22.61
CA ASN A 120 -10.22 1.79 -23.98
C ASN A 120 -9.09 1.81 -25.04
N LYS A 121 -7.93 2.42 -24.71
CA LYS A 121 -6.73 2.46 -25.56
C LYS A 121 -5.63 1.49 -25.12
N GLY A 122 -5.96 0.55 -24.22
CA GLY A 122 -5.02 -0.42 -23.64
C GLY A 122 -4.52 0.00 -22.26
N LYS A 123 -3.43 -0.64 -21.81
CA LYS A 123 -2.86 -0.40 -20.47
C LYS A 123 -2.15 0.94 -20.40
N LEU A 124 -2.46 1.70 -19.35
CA LEU A 124 -1.75 2.93 -18.97
C LEU A 124 -0.88 2.64 -17.74
N TYR A 125 0.42 2.48 -17.92
CA TYR A 125 1.33 2.21 -16.80
C TYR A 125 1.62 3.48 -16.00
N ALA A 126 1.76 3.33 -14.67
CA ALA A 126 2.14 4.41 -13.76
C ALA A 126 3.52 5.00 -14.04
N SER A 127 4.36 4.40 -14.89
CA SER A 127 5.63 4.97 -15.33
C SER A 127 5.49 5.98 -16.48
N GLU A 128 4.40 5.95 -17.25
CA GLU A 128 4.29 6.67 -18.54
C GLU A 128 4.03 8.18 -18.41
N LYS A 129 3.78 8.68 -17.20
CA LYS A 129 3.62 10.10 -16.91
C LYS A 129 2.59 10.86 -17.74
N ARG A 130 1.50 10.20 -18.16
CA ARG A 130 0.53 10.76 -19.09
C ARG A 130 -0.91 10.64 -18.63
N LYS A 131 -1.76 11.49 -19.21
CA LYS A 131 -3.21 11.46 -19.10
C LYS A 131 -3.81 10.91 -20.39
N ILE A 132 -4.85 10.08 -20.28
CA ILE A 132 -5.62 9.57 -21.41
C ILE A 132 -7.05 10.06 -21.24
N LEU A 133 -7.55 10.84 -22.19
CA LEU A 133 -8.99 11.12 -22.27
C LEU A 133 -9.71 9.84 -22.70
N ASP A 134 -10.69 9.43 -21.91
CA ASP A 134 -11.55 8.28 -22.13
C ASP A 134 -13.01 8.71 -21.98
N PRO A 135 -13.67 9.08 -23.10
CA PRO A 135 -15.05 9.58 -23.09
C PRO A 135 -16.08 8.51 -22.67
N ASP A 136 -15.70 7.24 -22.66
CA ASP A 136 -16.55 6.13 -22.22
C ASP A 136 -16.43 5.86 -20.71
N SER A 137 -15.45 6.48 -20.05
CA SER A 137 -15.37 6.49 -18.59
C SER A 137 -16.34 7.51 -18.02
N ILE A 138 -16.90 7.23 -16.83
CA ILE A 138 -17.76 8.17 -16.07
C ILE A 138 -17.05 9.54 -15.88
N ALA A 139 -15.71 9.53 -15.91
CA ALA A 139 -14.79 10.64 -15.75
C ALA A 139 -14.51 11.50 -16.98
N GLY A 140 -14.57 10.89 -18.17
CA GLY A 140 -13.91 11.42 -19.36
C GLY A 140 -12.37 11.26 -19.40
N GLU A 141 -11.67 10.83 -18.33
CA GLU A 141 -10.19 10.81 -18.23
C GLU A 141 -9.58 9.73 -17.30
N HIS A 142 -8.38 9.24 -17.66
CA HIS A 142 -7.44 8.45 -16.83
C HIS A 142 -6.10 9.20 -16.66
N SER A 143 -5.45 9.12 -15.50
CA SER A 143 -4.13 9.73 -15.29
C SER A 143 -3.13 8.80 -14.60
N ALA A 144 -1.89 8.84 -15.08
CA ALA A 144 -0.76 8.10 -14.52
C ALA A 144 0.45 9.04 -14.36
N ASN A 145 0.50 9.80 -13.25
CA ASN A 145 1.65 10.46 -12.56
C ASN A 145 1.25 11.82 -12.01
N GLY A 146 1.03 11.90 -10.70
CA GLY A 146 1.30 13.11 -9.94
C GLY A 146 0.39 14.29 -10.29
N ILE A 147 -0.70 14.40 -9.54
CA ILE A 147 -1.72 15.47 -9.55
C ILE A 147 -2.80 15.26 -10.63
N GLY A 148 -3.85 14.53 -10.24
CA GLY A 148 -5.09 14.41 -10.99
C GLY A 148 -6.13 13.70 -10.13
N TYR A 149 -7.24 14.36 -9.86
CA TYR A 149 -8.36 13.80 -9.11
C TYR A 149 -9.04 12.67 -9.88
N SER A 150 -9.56 11.74 -9.07
CA SER A 150 -10.71 10.86 -9.31
C SER A 150 -11.81 11.52 -10.13
N SER A 151 -12.25 10.85 -11.20
CA SER A 151 -13.62 11.01 -11.68
C SER A 151 -14.25 9.72 -12.22
N GLY A 152 -13.73 8.54 -11.84
CA GLY A 152 -14.56 7.33 -11.84
C GLY A 152 -14.22 6.18 -12.76
N SER A 153 -12.94 5.87 -12.98
CA SER A 153 -12.61 4.51 -13.46
C SER A 153 -11.34 3.87 -12.89
N VAL A 154 -10.33 4.62 -12.41
CA VAL A 154 -9.28 4.21 -11.45
C VAL A 154 -8.26 5.35 -11.36
N GLY A 155 -7.96 5.84 -10.15
CA GLY A 155 -6.93 6.86 -9.92
C GLY A 155 -5.66 6.25 -9.37
N LEU A 156 -4.64 6.01 -10.19
CA LEU A 156 -3.37 5.41 -9.75
C LEU A 156 -2.27 6.47 -9.62
N ASN A 157 -1.83 6.74 -8.39
CA ASN A 157 -0.83 7.77 -8.13
C ASN A 157 0.31 7.32 -7.23
N PHE A 158 1.55 7.61 -7.64
CA PHE A 158 2.76 7.43 -6.83
C PHE A 158 3.25 8.79 -6.34
N ASN A 159 3.28 8.98 -5.02
CA ASN A 159 3.70 10.23 -4.39
C ASN A 159 4.97 10.03 -3.56
N GLU A 160 6.07 10.60 -4.04
CA GLU A 160 7.37 10.52 -3.38
C GLU A 160 7.40 11.29 -2.04
N LYS A 161 6.72 12.44 -1.94
CA LYS A 161 6.72 13.30 -0.74
C LYS A 161 6.00 12.64 0.43
N THR A 162 4.81 12.08 0.17
CA THR A 162 4.03 11.36 1.19
C THR A 162 4.41 9.89 1.29
N LYS A 163 5.30 9.42 0.42
CA LYS A 163 5.75 8.02 0.30
C LYS A 163 4.57 7.07 0.15
N SER A 164 3.68 7.34 -0.81
CA SER A 164 2.46 6.57 -0.94
C SER A 164 2.10 6.20 -2.38
N ILE A 165 1.39 5.08 -2.52
CA ILE A 165 0.59 4.74 -3.69
C ILE A 165 -0.87 5.01 -3.33
N SER A 166 -1.61 5.75 -4.16
CA SER A 166 -3.07 5.91 -4.03
C SER A 166 -3.77 5.19 -5.18
N CYS A 167 -4.87 4.52 -4.84
CA CYS A 167 -5.82 3.87 -5.72
C CYS A 167 -7.22 4.45 -5.47
N GLY A 168 -7.65 5.36 -6.35
CA GLY A 168 -8.95 6.01 -6.30
C GLY A 168 -10.02 5.29 -7.12
N TRP A 169 -11.27 5.38 -6.71
CA TRP A 169 -12.45 4.83 -7.38
C TRP A 169 -13.65 5.77 -7.25
N SER A 170 -14.62 5.63 -8.16
CA SER A 170 -15.97 6.21 -8.05
C SER A 170 -16.98 5.15 -8.41
N ALA A 171 -18.09 5.11 -7.70
CA ALA A 171 -19.30 4.41 -8.13
C ALA A 171 -19.96 5.22 -9.25
N GLY A 172 -20.48 4.51 -10.26
CA GLY A 172 -21.35 5.05 -11.32
C GLY A 172 -22.82 4.78 -11.03
#